data_AF-E6QVV8-F1
#
_entry.id   AF-E6QVV8-F1
#
_cell.length_a   1.000
_cell.length_b   1.000
_cell.length_c   1.000
_cell.angle_alpha   90.00
_cell.angle_beta   90.00
_cell.angle_gamma   90.00
#
_symmetry.space_group_name_H-M   'P 1'
#
loop_
_entity.id
_entity.type
_entity.pdbx_description
1 polymer ?
#
loop_
_entity_poly.entity_id
_entity_poly.type
_entity_poly.pdbx_seq_one_letter_code
_entity_poly.pdbx_strand_id
1 'polypeptide(L)'
;MSSAPSVTSTPDDLLAGRKYTFHHDAGHGWLEVNCTDLVALNITTKITPYSYQKGNKVFLEEDCDLSTFIRAYEERFGVPITPDNLANDVFDSDDSPIRGYVSYQPS
;
A
#
# COMPACT_ATOMS: atom_id res chain seq x y z
N MET A 1 10.59 5.63 -25.48
CA MET A 1 9.27 5.09 -25.08
C MET A 1 9.36 4.80 -23.60
N SER A 2 8.76 5.62 -22.74
CA SER A 2 8.78 5.37 -21.30
C SER A 2 7.87 4.18 -21.02
N SER A 3 8.41 3.10 -20.45
CA SER A 3 7.58 1.99 -19.95
C SER A 3 6.57 2.55 -18.94
N ALA A 4 5.32 2.09 -19.01
CA ALA A 4 4.33 2.43 -18.00
C ALA A 4 4.88 2.05 -16.60
N PRO A 5 4.59 2.83 -15.55
CA PRO A 5 4.99 2.46 -14.21
C PRO A 5 4.41 1.08 -13.86
N SER A 6 5.30 0.20 -13.41
CA SER A 6 4.96 -1.11 -12.85
C SER A 6 4.81 -0.99 -11.35
N VAL A 7 3.93 -1.80 -10.79
CA VAL A 7 3.83 -1.97 -9.33
C VAL A 7 5.09 -2.65 -8.79
N THR A 8 5.38 -2.41 -7.51
CA THR A 8 6.55 -2.93 -6.78
C THR A 8 6.57 -4.45 -6.73
N SER A 9 5.43 -5.07 -6.42
CA SER A 9 5.26 -6.52 -6.43
C SER A 9 4.14 -6.89 -7.38
N THR A 10 4.45 -7.68 -8.41
CA THR A 10 3.50 -8.29 -9.34
C THR A 10 2.87 -9.56 -8.74
N PRO A 11 1.83 -10.16 -9.34
CA PRO A 11 1.26 -11.42 -8.84
C PRO A 11 2.31 -12.53 -8.70
N ASP A 12 3.23 -12.67 -9.65
CA ASP A 12 4.32 -13.65 -9.58
C ASP A 12 5.31 -13.34 -8.45
N ASP A 13 5.52 -12.06 -8.13
CA ASP A 13 6.33 -11.64 -6.98
C ASP A 13 5.66 -12.03 -5.66
N LEU A 14 4.35 -11.78 -5.52
CA LEU A 14 3.58 -12.17 -4.34
C LEU A 14 3.61 -13.69 -4.14
N LEU A 15 3.42 -14.48 -5.22
CA LEU A 15 3.52 -15.94 -5.20
C LEU A 15 4.91 -16.44 -4.79
N ALA A 16 5.96 -15.70 -5.18
CA ALA A 16 7.34 -16.00 -4.79
C ALA A 16 7.74 -15.41 -3.43
N GLY A 17 6.80 -14.86 -2.66
CA GLY A 17 7.02 -14.34 -1.30
C GLY A 17 7.58 -12.92 -1.22
N ARG A 18 7.73 -12.21 -2.35
CA ARG A 18 8.13 -10.79 -2.41
C ARG A 18 6.90 -9.90 -2.20
N LYS A 19 6.36 -9.96 -0.99
CA LYS A 19 5.16 -9.23 -0.56
C LYS A 19 5.48 -7.79 -0.15
N TYR A 20 4.43 -6.98 -0.03
CA TYR A 20 4.49 -5.69 0.65
C TYR A 20 4.67 -5.87 2.16
N THR A 21 4.75 -4.76 2.89
CA THR A 21 4.80 -4.77 4.36
C THR A 21 3.54 -4.12 4.90
N PHE A 22 2.87 -4.79 5.83
CA PHE A 22 1.75 -4.24 6.57
C PHE A 22 2.24 -3.92 7.99
N HIS A 23 2.33 -2.63 8.29
CA HIS A 23 2.68 -2.16 9.62
C HIS A 23 1.42 -2.10 10.46
N HIS A 24 1.49 -2.45 11.73
CA HIS A 24 0.40 -2.20 12.65
C HIS A 24 0.91 -1.94 14.06
N ASP A 25 0.16 -1.16 14.81
CA ASP A 25 0.32 -1.01 16.25
C ASP A 25 -0.92 -1.54 16.99
N ALA A 26 -1.06 -1.22 18.27
CA ALA A 26 -2.20 -1.67 19.07
C ALA A 26 -3.54 -1.05 18.64
N GLY A 27 -3.52 0.01 17.81
CA GLY A 27 -4.70 0.76 17.41
C GLY A 27 -5.05 0.67 15.93
N HIS A 28 -4.06 0.77 15.03
CA HIS A 28 -4.28 0.78 13.57
C HIS A 28 -3.18 0.09 12.77
N GLY A 29 -3.48 -0.16 11.49
CA GLY A 29 -2.58 -0.71 10.48
C GLY A 29 -2.42 0.16 9.22
N TRP A 30 -1.29 -0.03 8.54
CA TRP A 30 -0.93 0.64 7.30
C TRP A 30 -0.16 -0.26 6.34
N LEU A 31 -0.59 -0.31 5.08
CA LEU A 31 0.16 -0.97 4.01
C LEU A 31 1.25 -0.03 3.46
N GLU A 32 2.52 -0.42 3.58
CA GLU A 32 3.63 0.30 2.94
C GLU A 32 3.67 -0.02 1.44
N VAL A 33 3.55 1.03 0.62
CA VAL A 33 3.67 0.97 -0.84
C VAL A 33 4.59 2.06 -1.35
N ASN A 34 5.07 1.93 -2.60
CA ASN A 34 5.74 3.04 -3.28
C ASN A 34 4.68 3.97 -3.91
N CYS A 35 4.96 5.28 -3.96
CA CYS A 35 4.11 6.23 -4.67
C CYS A 35 3.87 5.83 -6.14
N THR A 36 4.84 5.17 -6.76
CA THR A 36 4.72 4.64 -8.13
C THR A 36 3.67 3.55 -8.26
N ASP A 37 3.34 2.82 -7.18
CA ASP A 37 2.28 1.81 -7.17
C ASP A 37 0.92 2.49 -7.32
N LEU A 38 0.70 3.60 -6.63
CA LEU A 38 -0.53 4.38 -6.74
C LEU A 38 -0.71 4.97 -8.15
N VAL A 39 0.39 5.43 -8.75
CA VAL A 39 0.40 5.92 -10.15
C VAL A 39 0.10 4.77 -11.11
N ALA A 40 0.76 3.62 -10.93
CA ALA A 40 0.52 2.43 -11.74
C ALA A 40 -0.95 1.99 -11.65
N LEU A 41 -1.51 1.94 -10.45
CA LEU A 41 -2.90 1.53 -10.23
C LEU A 41 -3.92 2.62 -10.56
N ASN A 42 -3.47 3.83 -10.93
CA ASN A 42 -4.32 4.99 -11.22
C ASN A 42 -5.28 5.32 -10.04
N ILE A 43 -4.73 5.33 -8.82
CA ILE A 43 -5.46 5.58 -7.58
C ILE A 43 -4.91 6.74 -6.75
N THR A 44 -3.96 7.53 -7.26
CA THR A 44 -3.33 8.64 -6.51
C THR A 44 -4.33 9.62 -5.92
N THR A 45 -5.46 9.85 -6.59
CA THR A 45 -6.55 10.75 -6.16
C THR A 45 -7.66 10.07 -5.36
N LYS A 46 -7.59 8.73 -5.20
CA LYS A 46 -8.56 7.95 -4.43
C LYS A 46 -8.11 7.70 -2.99
N ILE A 47 -6.81 7.86 -2.72
CA ILE A 47 -6.24 7.66 -1.38
C ILE A 47 -6.59 8.84 -0.48
N THR A 48 -7.04 8.55 0.73
CA THR A 48 -7.49 9.56 1.69
C THR A 48 -6.31 10.21 2.44
N PRO A 49 -6.52 11.38 3.06
CA PRO A 49 -5.55 11.98 3.99
C PRO A 49 -5.35 11.22 5.31
N TYR A 50 -6.11 10.14 5.58
CA TYR A 50 -5.86 9.27 6.73
C TYR A 50 -4.63 8.37 6.52
N SER A 51 -4.27 8.12 5.26
CA SER A 51 -2.98 7.55 4.90
C SER A 51 -1.84 8.56 5.13
N TYR A 52 -0.62 8.05 5.26
CA TYR A 52 0.57 8.87 5.51
C TYR A 52 1.62 8.72 4.40
N GLN A 53 2.56 9.66 4.32
CA GLN A 53 3.66 9.62 3.35
C GLN A 53 5.01 10.02 3.96
N LYS A 54 6.07 9.38 3.49
CA LYS A 54 7.46 9.71 3.84
C LYS A 54 8.39 9.39 2.68
N GLY A 55 9.00 10.42 2.10
CA GLY A 55 9.84 10.25 0.92
C GLY A 55 9.04 9.71 -0.27
N ASN A 56 9.46 8.56 -0.81
CA ASN A 56 8.78 7.88 -1.92
C ASN A 56 7.76 6.82 -1.46
N LYS A 57 7.56 6.67 -0.15
CA LYS A 57 6.66 5.69 0.46
C LYS A 57 5.34 6.32 0.85
N VAL A 58 4.27 5.54 0.70
CA VAL A 58 2.93 5.84 1.19
C VAL A 58 2.50 4.68 2.09
N PHE A 59 1.87 5.01 3.21
CA PHE A 59 1.40 4.09 4.23
C PHE A 59 -0.14 4.17 4.22
N LEU A 60 -0.75 3.20 3.53
CA LEU A 60 -2.19 3.21 3.26
C LEU A 60 -2.96 2.71 4.47
N GLU A 61 -3.83 3.57 5.00
CA GLU A 61 -4.68 3.27 6.16
C GLU A 61 -5.58 2.04 5.91
N GLU A 62 -5.69 1.17 6.91
CA GLU A 62 -6.31 -0.16 6.79
C GLU A 62 -7.83 -0.13 6.57
N ASP A 63 -8.54 0.80 7.19
CA ASP A 63 -10.01 0.86 7.18
C ASP A 63 -10.55 1.32 5.81
N CYS A 64 -9.82 2.19 5.11
CA CYS A 64 -10.28 2.76 3.84
C CYS A 64 -9.37 2.51 2.64
N ASP A 65 -8.06 2.72 2.79
CA ASP A 65 -7.15 2.83 1.65
C ASP A 65 -6.53 1.48 1.25
N LEU A 66 -6.39 0.54 2.20
CA LEU A 66 -6.01 -0.84 1.92
C LEU A 66 -7.01 -1.52 0.95
N SER A 67 -8.31 -1.41 1.23
CA SER A 67 -9.34 -1.99 0.36
C SER A 67 -9.36 -1.34 -1.02
N THR A 68 -9.10 -0.03 -1.09
CA THR A 68 -8.97 0.72 -2.35
C THR A 68 -7.79 0.21 -3.19
N PHE A 69 -6.65 -0.06 -2.55
CA PHE A 69 -5.48 -0.64 -3.19
C PHE A 69 -5.74 -2.05 -3.71
N ILE A 70 -6.30 -2.93 -2.86
CA ILE A 70 -6.62 -4.32 -3.22
C ILE A 70 -7.51 -4.36 -4.45
N ARG A 71 -8.62 -3.61 -4.46
CA ARG A 71 -9.54 -3.57 -5.61
C ARG A 71 -8.84 -3.13 -6.89
N ALA A 72 -8.04 -2.07 -6.83
CA ALA A 72 -7.34 -1.56 -8.02
C ALA A 72 -6.28 -2.56 -8.52
N TYR A 73 -5.62 -3.28 -7.61
CA TYR A 73 -4.68 -4.33 -7.94
C TYR A 73 -5.37 -5.50 -8.64
N GLU A 74 -6.49 -5.98 -8.11
CA GLU A 74 -7.31 -7.03 -8.72
C GLU A 74 -7.83 -6.61 -10.10
N GLU A 75 -8.32 -5.38 -10.24
CA GLU A 75 -8.77 -4.82 -11.52
C GLU A 75 -7.64 -4.80 -12.56
N ARG A 76 -6.41 -4.48 -12.15
CA ARG A 76 -5.26 -4.41 -13.05
C ARG A 76 -4.76 -5.79 -13.49
N PHE A 77 -4.75 -6.78 -12.60
CA PHE A 77 -4.11 -8.08 -12.85
C PHE A 77 -5.09 -9.23 -13.11
N GLY A 78 -6.38 -9.06 -12.81
CA GLY A 78 -7.39 -10.11 -12.95
C GLY A 78 -7.20 -11.29 -11.98
N VAL A 79 -6.47 -11.07 -10.88
CA VAL A 79 -6.18 -12.08 -9.86
C VAL A 79 -6.67 -11.56 -8.51
N PRO A 80 -7.50 -12.32 -7.77
CA PRO A 80 -7.94 -11.93 -6.44
C PRO A 80 -6.79 -12.01 -5.43
N ILE A 81 -6.70 -11.02 -4.54
CA ILE A 81 -5.69 -10.96 -3.47
C ILE A 81 -6.33 -10.66 -2.12
N THR A 82 -5.70 -11.15 -1.05
CA THR A 82 -6.12 -10.90 0.34
C THR A 82 -4.97 -10.23 1.09
N PRO A 83 -5.23 -9.55 2.22
CA PRO A 83 -4.14 -9.01 3.05
C PRO A 83 -3.03 -10.03 3.33
N ASP A 84 -3.39 -11.27 3.67
CA ASP A 84 -2.46 -12.37 3.98
C ASP A 84 -1.50 -12.70 2.82
N ASN A 85 -1.95 -12.62 1.56
CA ASN A 85 -1.09 -12.91 0.41
C ASN A 85 -0.43 -11.67 -0.19
N LEU A 86 -0.94 -10.48 0.17
CA LEU A 86 -0.43 -9.18 -0.27
C LEU A 86 0.79 -8.74 0.53
N ALA A 87 0.76 -8.91 1.86
CA ALA A 87 1.74 -8.30 2.76
C ALA A 87 2.26 -9.27 3.83
N ASN A 88 3.40 -8.92 4.43
CA ASN A 88 3.85 -9.50 5.70
C ASN A 88 3.62 -8.48 6.82
N ASP A 89 3.11 -8.94 7.95
CA ASP A 89 2.86 -8.11 9.12
C ASP A 89 4.14 -7.74 9.88
N VAL A 90 4.19 -6.49 10.32
CA VAL A 90 5.20 -5.95 11.23
C VAL A 90 4.47 -5.22 12.36
N PHE A 91 4.62 -5.72 13.58
CA PHE A 91 4.09 -5.06 14.77
C PHE A 91 5.06 -3.99 15.28
N ASP A 92 4.65 -2.73 15.22
CA ASP A 92 5.44 -1.56 15.62
C ASP A 92 5.27 -1.21 17.12
N SER A 93 4.84 -2.17 17.95
CA SER A 93 4.55 -1.97 19.38
C SER A 93 3.32 -1.08 19.63
N ASP A 94 3.31 -0.29 20.71
CA ASP A 94 2.12 0.47 21.14
C ASP A 94 1.80 1.68 20.23
N ASP A 95 2.80 2.29 19.59
CA ASP A 95 2.65 3.49 18.78
C ASP A 95 3.58 3.43 17.56
N SER A 96 3.01 3.24 16.36
CA SER A 96 3.81 3.19 15.15
C SER A 96 4.37 4.58 14.81
N PRO A 97 5.65 4.70 14.40
CA PRO A 97 6.21 5.97 13.94
C PRO A 97 5.45 6.57 12.73
N ILE A 98 4.66 5.75 12.03
CA ILE A 98 3.82 6.17 10.90
C ILE A 98 2.82 7.24 11.30
N ARG A 99 2.32 7.23 12.53
CA ARG A 99 1.38 8.24 13.05
C ARG A 99 1.97 9.65 13.05
N GLY A 100 3.30 9.78 13.09
CA GLY A 100 4.00 11.07 13.06
C GLY A 100 4.38 11.54 11.65
N TYR A 101 4.06 10.77 10.61
CA TYR A 101 4.37 11.14 9.24
C TYR A 101 3.36 12.18 8.72
N VAL A 102 3.70 12.82 7.60
CA VAL A 102 2.81 13.78 6.97
C VAL A 102 1.64 13.02 6.34
N SER A 103 0.41 13.48 6.55
CA SER A 103 -0.77 12.95 5.84
C SER A 103 -0.55 12.95 4.34
N TYR A 104 -0.99 11.89 3.67
CA TYR A 104 -0.87 11.75 2.23
C TYR A 104 -1.54 12.93 1.50
N GLN A 105 -0.82 13.52 0.55
CA GLN A 105 -1.31 14.59 -0.29
C GLN A 105 -1.33 14.08 -1.74
N PRO A 106 -2.51 13.96 -2.38
CA PRO A 106 -2.60 13.56 -3.77
C PRO A 106 -1.73 14.44 -4.68
N SER A 107 -0.94 13.81 -5.55
CA SER A 107 -0.08 14.45 -6.55
C SER A 107 -0.48 14.12 -7.97
#